data_AF-A0A532DYH7-F1
#
_entry.id   AF-A0A532DYH7-F1
#
_cell.length_a   1.000
_cell.length_b   1.000
_cell.length_c   1.000
_cell.angle_alpha   90.00
_cell.angle_beta   90.00
_cell.angle_gamma   90.00
#
_symmetry.space_group_name_H-M   'P 1'
#
loop_
_entity.id
_entity.type
_entity.pdbx_description
1 polymer ?
#
loop_
_entity_poly.entity_id
_entity_poly.type
_entity_poly.pdbx_seq_one_letter_code
_entity_poly.pdbx_strand_id
1 'polypeptide(L)' 'TGSLIVIEAESLHEAQAFAQQDPYTVHGVFARVEVHPFMQVLPPTGA' A
#
# COMPACT_ATOMS: atom_id res chain seq x y z
N THR A 1 -4.02 14.14 -6.75
CA THR A 1 -3.83 13.92 -5.29
C THR A 1 -4.17 12.49 -4.97
N GLY A 2 -3.80 11.97 -3.79
CA GLY A 2 -4.05 10.57 -3.42
C GLY A 2 -3.46 10.22 -2.07
N SER A 3 -3.41 8.92 -1.78
CA SER A 3 -2.83 8.35 -0.56
C SER A 3 -1.56 7.58 -0.87
N LEU A 4 -0.60 7.59 0.05
CA LEU A 4 0.54 6.68 0.08
C LEU A 4 0.43 5.84 1.34
N ILE A 5 0.49 4.52 1.17
CA ILE A 5 0.34 3.56 2.27
C ILE A 5 1.52 2.59 2.18
N VAL A 6 2.20 2.38 3.31
CA VAL A 6 3.23 1.36 3.48
C VAL A 6 2.72 0.38 4.53
N ILE A 7 2.65 -0.91 4.18
CA ILE A 7 2.16 -1.99 5.05
C ILE A 7 3.18 -3.12 5.09
N GLU A 8 3.16 -3.87 6.19
CA GLU A 8 3.76 -5.20 6.24
C GLU A 8 2.77 -6.21 5.66
N ALA A 9 3.25 -7.14 4.84
CA ALA A 9 2.47 -8.22 4.24
C ALA A 9 3.36 -9.45 4.05
N GLU A 10 2.79 -10.65 4.13
CA GLU A 10 3.50 -11.90 3.94
C GLU A 10 3.89 -12.12 2.47
N SER A 11 3.19 -11.49 1.53
CA SER A 11 3.51 -11.54 0.10
C SER A 11 2.98 -10.34 -0.70
N LEU A 12 3.50 -10.16 -1.92
CA LEU A 12 2.98 -9.15 -2.86
C LEU A 12 1.50 -9.40 -3.21
N HIS A 13 1.08 -10.67 -3.30
CA HIS A 13 -0.30 -11.03 -3.61
C HIS A 13 -1.25 -10.59 -2.50
N GLU A 14 -0.87 -10.79 -1.23
CA GLU A 14 -1.65 -10.33 -0.09
C GLU A 14 -1.77 -8.79 -0.07
N ALA A 15 -0.67 -8.07 -0.31
CA ALA A 15 -0.69 -6.61 -0.40
C ALA A 15 -1.59 -6.10 -1.54
N GLN A 16 -1.62 -6.80 -2.67
CA GLN A 16 -2.53 -6.50 -3.79
C GLN A 16 -3.99 -6.77 -3.42
N ALA A 17 -4.28 -7.88 -2.73
CA ALA A 17 -5.62 -8.20 -2.27
C ALA A 17 -6.14 -7.14 -1.27
N PHE A 18 -5.29 -6.71 -0.33
CA PHE A 18 -5.60 -5.60 0.58
C PHE A 18 -6.00 -4.33 -0.19
N ALA A 19 -5.19 -3.92 -1.17
CA ALA A 19 -5.45 -2.71 -1.95
C ALA A 19 -6.73 -2.80 -2.80
N GLN A 20 -7.07 -4.01 -3.29
CA GLN A 20 -8.31 -4.26 -4.05
C GLN A 20 -9.57 -4.22 -3.18
N GLN A 21 -9.43 -4.55 -1.89
CA GLN A 21 -10.54 -4.59 -0.93
C GLN A 21 -10.71 -3.26 -0.16
N ASP A 22 -9.78 -2.31 -0.33
CA ASP A 22 -9.88 -0.98 0.27
C ASP A 22 -11.20 -0.30 -0.14
N PRO A 23 -12.01 0.24 0.80
CA PRO A 23 -13.26 0.93 0.49
C PRO A 23 -13.10 2.06 -0.54
N TYR A 24 -11.98 2.78 -0.54
CA TYR A 24 -11.72 3.85 -1.51
C TYR A 24 -11.40 3.30 -2.91
N THR A 25 -10.82 2.11 -3.00
CA THR A 25 -10.73 1.38 -4.26
C THR A 25 -12.11 0.91 -4.71
N VAL A 26 -12.85 0.23 -3.84
CA VAL A 26 -14.17 -0.36 -4.15
C VAL A 26 -15.21 0.70 -4.52
N HIS A 27 -15.18 1.86 -3.86
CA HIS A 27 -16.09 2.97 -4.14
C HIS A 27 -15.57 3.93 -5.23
N GLY A 28 -14.46 3.58 -5.91
CA GLY A 28 -13.95 4.32 -7.07
C GLY A 28 -13.39 5.71 -6.75
N VAL A 29 -13.01 5.95 -5.49
CA VAL A 29 -12.38 7.21 -5.06
C VAL A 29 -10.99 7.34 -5.69
N PHE A 30 -10.23 6.23 -5.74
CA PHE A 30 -8.93 6.21 -6.40
C PHE A 30 -9.07 6.01 -7.91
N ALA A 31 -8.52 6.95 -8.69
CA ALA A 31 -8.47 6.84 -10.14
C ALA A 31 -7.49 5.74 -10.63
N ARG A 32 -6.47 5.42 -9.83
CA ARG A 32 -5.47 4.37 -10.10
C ARG A 32 -4.90 3.87 -8.78
N VAL A 33 -4.60 2.57 -8.73
CA VAL A 33 -3.94 1.90 -7.60
C VAL A 33 -2.75 1.10 -8.13
N GLU A 34 -1.59 1.25 -7.51
CA GLU A 34 -0.34 0.55 -7.84
C GLU A 34 0.27 -0.01 -6.55
N VAL A 35 0.79 -1.24 -6.60
CA VAL A 35 1.35 -1.95 -5.44
C VAL A 35 2.73 -2.46 -5.79
N HIS A 36 3.72 -2.08 -5.00
CA HIS A 36 5.13 -2.43 -5.20
C HIS A 36 5.78 -2.88 -3.88
N PRO A 37 6.71 -3.85 -3.92
CA PRO A 37 7.57 -4.12 -2.77
C PRO A 37 8.38 -2.89 -2.39
N PHE A 38 8.55 -2.65 -1.09
CA PHE A 38 9.31 -1.52 -0.56
C PHE A 38 10.34 -2.02 0.46
N MET A 39 11.57 -1.51 0.35
CA MET A 39 12.65 -1.77 1.32
C MET A 39 12.96 -0.49 2.08
N GLN A 40 12.68 -0.47 3.38
CA GLN A 40 13.03 0.67 4.23
C GLN A 40 14.53 0.66 4.53
N VAL A 41 15.27 1.52 3.84
CA VAL A 41 16.74 1.63 3.99
C VAL A 41 17.16 2.71 4.99
N LEU A 42 16.26 3.64 5.30
CA LEU A 42 16.52 4.65 6.32
C LEU A 42 16.15 4.10 7.70
N PRO A 43 16.98 4.36 8.72
CA PRO A 43 16.66 3.94 10.07
C PRO A 43 15.34 4.58 10.52
N PRO A 44 14.55 3.88 11.36
CA PRO A 44 13.38 4.50 11.96
C PRO A 44 13.85 5.73 12.77
N THR A 45 13.07 6.81 12.69
CA THR A 45 13.38 8.03 13.45
C THR A 45 13.50 7.70 14.93
N GLY A 46 14.67 7.92 15.53
CA GLY A 46 14.95 7.68 16.95
C GLY A 46 15.86 6.49 17.27
N ALA A 47 16.42 5.81 16.27
CA ALA A 47 17.57 4.92 16.45
C ALA A 47 18.90 5.69 16.53
#